data_AF-A0A3P2AMQ0-F1
#
_entry.id   AF-A0A3P2AMQ0-F1
#
_cell.length_a   1.000
_cell.length_b   1.000
_cell.length_c   1.000
_cell.angle_alpha   90.00
_cell.angle_beta   90.00
_cell.angle_gamma   90.00
#
_symmetry.space_group_name_H-M   'P 1'
#
loop_
_entity.id
_entity.type
_entity.pdbx_description
1 polymer ?
#
loop_
_entity_poly.entity_id
_entity_poly.type
_entity_poly.pdbx_seq_one_letter_code
_entity_poly.pdbx_strand_id
1 'polypeptide(L)'
;MSDNRIMCPYCMREEIFWSNGICNSCYEKVGELEQSRWSSWRELGYAPLMAVACKIDEEFQFLEEFWEEISSLDEFHFRRIICVLEMFDQVEDSYFLPATKEEIRHYKDAIKEYVNQTMSYDELTDIAKSIPKRNVVMANAKDSLLYHGLYSEFFSFWCGEEILDWSYSQYFEISVANLMRFISHEVLMAVLKKHFDDVLAKPVRRIIGDM
;
A
#
# COMPACT_ATOMS: atom_id res chain seq x y z
N MET A 1 -6.97 15.95 20.05
CA MET A 1 -5.88 15.29 19.31
C MET A 1 -4.78 15.03 20.33
N SER A 2 -4.43 13.79 20.60
CA SER A 2 -3.37 13.48 21.56
C SER A 2 -2.04 14.01 21.04
N ASP A 3 -1.33 14.81 21.85
CA ASP A 3 0.05 15.27 21.63
C ASP A 3 1.04 14.09 21.66
N ASN A 4 0.86 13.12 20.77
CA ASN A 4 1.74 11.97 20.69
C ASN A 4 3.00 12.39 19.92
N ARG A 5 4.06 12.68 20.67
CA ARG A 5 5.38 12.93 20.12
C ARG A 5 6.09 11.62 19.87
N ILE A 6 6.78 11.53 18.74
CA ILE A 6 7.58 10.38 18.38
C ILE A 6 8.91 10.84 17.77
N MET A 7 9.89 9.94 17.71
CA MET A 7 11.06 10.15 16.87
C MET A 7 10.64 10.13 15.40
N CYS A 8 11.16 11.06 14.60
CA CYS A 8 10.91 11.14 13.16
C CYS A 8 11.15 9.76 12.53
N PRO A 9 10.14 9.14 11.91
CA PRO A 9 10.24 7.77 11.41
C PRO A 9 11.26 7.65 10.28
N TYR A 10 11.58 8.75 9.59
CA TYR A 10 12.57 8.78 8.52
C TYR A 10 14.01 8.78 9.03
N CYS A 11 14.41 9.83 9.75
CA CYS A 11 15.81 10.00 10.16
C CYS A 11 16.13 9.38 11.52
N MET A 12 15.11 9.09 12.34
CA MET A 12 15.22 8.66 13.73
C MET A 12 16.09 9.57 14.62
N ARG A 13 16.15 10.87 14.31
CA ARG A 13 17.03 11.84 14.98
C ARG A 13 16.32 13.02 15.65
N GLU A 14 15.15 13.41 15.15
CA GLU A 14 14.40 14.56 15.67
C GLU A 14 13.05 14.11 16.22
N GLU A 15 12.63 14.65 17.37
CA GLU A 15 11.29 14.43 17.90
C GLU A 15 10.27 15.33 17.18
N ILE A 16 9.14 14.75 16.77
CA ILE A 16 8.07 15.44 16.05
C ILE A 16 6.70 15.08 16.64
N PHE A 17 5.70 15.90 16.37
CA PHE A 17 4.31 15.47 16.53
C PHE A 17 3.98 14.40 15.48
N TRP A 18 3.31 13.31 15.88
CA TRP A 18 2.98 12.22 14.97
C TRP A 18 2.18 12.68 13.76
N SER A 19 1.29 13.66 13.95
CA SER A 19 0.51 14.31 12.89
C SER A 19 1.34 14.96 11.79
N ASN A 20 2.63 15.23 12.02
CA ASN A 20 3.52 15.82 11.02
C ASN A 20 4.09 14.77 10.06
N GLY A 21 4.07 13.48 10.43
CA GLY A 21 4.62 12.36 9.66
C GLY A 21 6.15 12.33 9.63
N ILE A 22 6.78 13.43 9.25
CA ILE A 22 8.24 13.59 9.14
C ILE A 22 8.70 14.93 9.73
N CYS A 23 9.99 15.04 10.07
CA CYS A 23 10.59 16.28 10.54
C CYS A 23 10.92 17.25 9.39
N ASN A 24 11.12 18.53 9.73
CA ASN A 24 11.43 19.58 8.75
C ASN A 24 12.72 19.27 7.98
N SER A 25 13.78 18.84 8.67
CA SER A 25 15.06 18.48 8.04
C SER A 25 14.95 17.34 7.02
N CYS A 26 13.99 16.42 7.19
CA CYS A 26 13.70 15.37 6.20
C CYS A 26 12.82 15.89 5.07
N TYR A 27 11.81 16.70 5.41
CA TYR A 27 10.87 17.30 4.46
C TYR A 27 11.58 18.20 3.45
N GLU A 28 12.53 19.03 3.88
CA GLU A 28 13.29 19.93 2.99
C GLU A 28 14.19 19.18 2.00
N LYS A 29 14.49 17.91 2.26
CA LYS A 29 15.33 17.06 1.39
C LYS A 29 14.54 16.31 0.33
N VAL A 30 13.21 16.35 0.38
CA VAL A 30 12.37 15.73 -0.65
C VAL A 30 12.04 16.75 -1.74
N GLY A 31 11.80 16.29 -2.97
CA GLY A 31 11.49 17.16 -4.11
C GLY A 31 10.14 17.88 -3.96
N GLU A 32 9.94 18.96 -4.73
CA GLU A 32 8.72 19.81 -4.63
C GLU A 32 7.41 19.03 -4.79
N LEU A 33 7.37 18.04 -5.69
CA LEU A 33 6.21 17.20 -5.90
C LEU A 33 5.88 16.37 -4.64
N GLU A 34 6.90 15.80 -4.00
CA GLU A 34 6.73 15.04 -2.77
C GLU A 34 6.36 15.93 -1.59
N GLN A 35 6.93 17.15 -1.51
CA GLN A 35 6.54 18.16 -0.53
C GLN A 35 5.05 18.53 -0.63
N SER A 36 4.54 18.68 -1.86
CA SER A 36 3.12 18.94 -2.12
C SER A 36 2.23 17.78 -1.67
N ARG A 37 2.66 16.53 -1.92
CA ARG A 37 2.00 15.33 -1.40
C ARG A 37 1.98 15.33 0.13
N TRP A 38 3.13 15.52 0.77
CA TRP A 38 3.23 15.61 2.23
C TRP A 38 2.29 16.64 2.85
N SER A 39 2.18 17.81 2.23
CA SER A 39 1.27 18.86 2.67
C SER A 39 -0.19 18.42 2.58
N SER A 40 -0.59 17.81 1.45
CA SER A 40 -1.94 17.29 1.25
C SER A 40 -2.32 16.22 2.29
N TRP A 41 -1.41 15.26 2.55
CA TRP A 41 -1.63 14.19 3.51
C TRP A 41 -1.68 14.69 4.97
N ARG A 42 -0.94 15.76 5.30
CA ARG A 42 -1.05 16.44 6.61
C ARG A 42 -2.42 17.10 6.79
N GLU A 43 -2.92 17.81 5.78
CA GLU A 43 -4.24 18.45 5.83
C GLU A 43 -5.37 17.42 5.99
N LEU A 44 -5.23 16.25 5.38
CA LEU A 44 -6.18 15.15 5.51
C LEU A 44 -6.03 14.34 6.81
N GLY A 45 -5.00 14.61 7.62
CA GLY A 45 -4.74 13.88 8.88
C GLY A 45 -4.14 12.48 8.70
N TYR A 46 -3.60 12.17 7.51
CA TYR A 46 -3.03 10.86 7.16
C TYR A 46 -1.50 10.87 7.01
N ALA A 47 -0.82 11.97 7.36
CA ALA A 47 0.65 12.05 7.32
C ALA A 47 1.39 10.89 8.05
N PRO A 48 0.91 10.38 9.20
CA PRO A 48 1.40 9.12 9.78
C PRO A 48 1.50 7.93 8.82
N LEU A 49 0.43 7.73 8.03
CA LEU A 49 0.30 6.61 7.12
C LEU A 49 1.23 6.79 5.91
N MET A 50 1.32 8.02 5.40
CA MET A 50 2.30 8.39 4.37
C MET A 50 3.74 8.16 4.85
N ALA A 51 4.05 8.42 6.12
CA ALA A 51 5.38 8.20 6.66
C ALA A 51 5.78 6.73 6.70
N VAL A 52 4.84 5.84 7.02
CA VAL A 52 5.06 4.41 6.95
C VAL A 52 5.17 3.94 5.49
N ALA A 53 4.26 4.42 4.63
CA ALA A 53 4.23 4.12 3.20
C ALA A 53 5.57 4.35 2.51
N CYS A 54 6.01 5.59 2.55
CA CYS A 54 7.19 6.03 1.82
C CYS A 54 8.47 5.44 2.43
N LYS A 55 8.47 5.11 3.72
CA LYS A 55 9.59 4.40 4.35
C LYS A 55 9.72 2.96 3.87
N ILE A 56 8.61 2.24 3.72
CA ILE A 56 8.59 0.89 3.13
C ILE A 56 9.05 0.94 1.68
N ASP A 57 8.64 1.99 0.95
CA ASP A 57 9.04 2.21 -0.44
C ASP A 57 10.53 2.53 -0.60
N GLU A 58 11.10 3.40 0.24
CA GLU A 58 12.53 3.71 0.19
C GLU A 58 13.39 2.47 0.51
N GLU A 59 12.95 1.62 1.44
CA GLU A 59 13.63 0.35 1.71
C GLU A 59 13.55 -0.60 0.50
N PHE A 60 12.41 -0.64 -0.18
CA PHE A 60 12.26 -1.42 -1.39
C PHE A 60 13.18 -0.93 -2.51
N GLN A 61 13.19 0.37 -2.80
CA GLN A 61 14.06 0.98 -3.82
C GLN A 61 15.53 0.70 -3.52
N PHE A 62 15.92 0.78 -2.24
CA PHE A 62 17.27 0.40 -1.82
C PHE A 62 17.58 -1.07 -2.17
N LEU A 63 16.68 -2.01 -1.88
CA LEU A 63 16.88 -3.42 -2.23
C LEU A 63 16.92 -3.65 -3.75
N GLU A 64 16.11 -2.92 -4.51
CA GLU A 64 16.08 -2.98 -5.97
C GLU A 64 17.40 -2.50 -6.57
N GLU A 65 17.99 -1.41 -6.08
CA GLU A 65 19.26 -0.90 -6.62
C GLU A 65 20.49 -1.70 -6.18
N PHE A 66 20.48 -2.25 -4.96
CA PHE A 66 21.59 -3.02 -4.41
C PHE A 66 21.31 -4.52 -4.53
N TRP A 67 21.30 -5.01 -5.78
CA TRP A 67 21.02 -6.37 -6.27
C TRP A 67 21.84 -7.53 -5.65
N GLU A 68 22.67 -7.30 -4.63
CA GLU A 68 23.49 -8.37 -4.02
C GLU A 68 22.63 -9.37 -3.21
N GLU A 69 21.34 -9.08 -3.00
CA GLU A 69 20.39 -9.90 -2.25
C GLU A 69 19.11 -10.20 -3.06
N ILE A 70 19.20 -10.73 -4.29
CA ILE A 70 18.00 -11.00 -5.15
C ILE A 70 16.90 -11.78 -4.40
N SER A 71 17.26 -12.74 -3.54
CA SER A 71 16.28 -13.47 -2.73
C SER A 71 15.54 -12.59 -1.71
N SER A 72 16.18 -11.53 -1.20
CA SER A 72 15.52 -10.58 -0.29
C SER A 72 14.57 -9.65 -1.03
N LEU A 73 14.83 -9.35 -2.31
CA LEU A 73 13.92 -8.57 -3.15
C LEU A 73 12.61 -9.34 -3.39
N ASP A 74 12.67 -10.58 -3.88
CA ASP A 74 11.48 -11.43 -4.12
C ASP A 74 10.67 -11.67 -2.83
N GLU A 75 11.35 -11.94 -1.70
CA GLU A 75 10.69 -12.06 -0.39
C GLU A 75 10.01 -10.75 0.03
N PHE A 76 10.64 -9.60 -0.21
CA PHE A 76 10.05 -8.29 0.07
C PHE A 76 8.84 -8.02 -0.83
N HIS A 77 8.90 -8.36 -2.12
CA HIS A 77 7.77 -8.32 -3.04
C HIS A 77 6.59 -9.13 -2.51
N PHE A 78 6.82 -10.41 -2.20
CA PHE A 78 5.79 -11.30 -1.67
C PHE A 78 5.16 -10.73 -0.40
N ARG A 79 6.00 -10.29 0.55
CA ARG A 79 5.58 -9.71 1.83
C ARG A 79 4.64 -8.52 1.66
N ARG A 80 4.91 -7.65 0.68
CA ARG A 80 4.05 -6.51 0.39
C ARG A 80 2.68 -6.90 -0.15
N ILE A 81 2.64 -7.89 -1.05
CA ILE A 81 1.39 -8.40 -1.60
C ILE A 81 0.54 -9.00 -0.47
N ILE A 82 1.14 -9.83 0.38
CA ILE A 82 0.45 -10.38 1.57
C ILE A 82 -0.05 -9.26 2.49
N CYS A 83 0.72 -8.19 2.68
CA CYS A 83 0.30 -7.04 3.47
C CYS A 83 -0.97 -6.38 2.89
N VAL A 84 -1.01 -6.10 1.60
CA VAL A 84 -2.18 -5.48 0.94
C VAL A 84 -3.38 -6.45 0.94
N LEU A 85 -3.16 -7.75 0.71
CA LEU A 85 -4.21 -8.77 0.85
C LEU A 85 -4.82 -8.77 2.26
N GLU A 86 -3.99 -8.67 3.30
CA GLU A 86 -4.46 -8.60 4.69
C GLU A 86 -5.21 -7.29 4.97
N MET A 87 -4.88 -6.18 4.29
CA MET A 87 -5.73 -4.98 4.34
C MET A 87 -7.11 -5.25 3.73
N PHE A 88 -7.19 -5.93 2.59
CA PHE A 88 -8.46 -6.33 1.99
C PHE A 88 -9.27 -7.31 2.86
N ASP A 89 -8.64 -8.07 3.78
CA ASP A 89 -9.35 -8.86 4.79
C ASP A 89 -10.08 -7.99 5.83
N GLN A 90 -9.73 -6.71 5.94
CA GLN A 90 -10.38 -5.77 6.87
C GLN A 90 -11.57 -5.04 6.23
N VAL A 91 -11.79 -5.19 4.92
CA VAL A 91 -12.95 -4.61 4.22
C VAL A 91 -14.17 -5.48 4.45
N GLU A 92 -15.30 -4.88 4.83
CA GLU A 92 -16.54 -5.64 5.05
C GLU A 92 -17.01 -6.35 3.77
N ASP A 93 -17.40 -7.62 3.89
CA ASP A 93 -17.84 -8.45 2.76
C ASP A 93 -19.00 -7.84 1.95
N SER A 94 -19.82 -7.00 2.58
CA SER A 94 -20.93 -6.29 1.91
C SER A 94 -20.47 -5.35 0.79
N TYR A 95 -19.21 -4.91 0.81
CA TYR A 95 -18.63 -4.12 -0.27
C TYR A 95 -18.30 -4.94 -1.52
N PHE A 96 -18.20 -6.27 -1.40
CA PHE A 96 -17.89 -7.17 -2.51
C PHE A 96 -19.13 -7.81 -3.15
N LEU A 97 -20.32 -7.62 -2.58
CA LEU A 97 -21.57 -8.15 -3.14
C LEU A 97 -21.75 -7.76 -4.61
N PRO A 98 -22.18 -8.69 -5.49
CA PRO A 98 -22.81 -9.97 -5.17
C PRO A 98 -21.84 -11.13 -4.94
N ALA A 99 -20.53 -10.92 -4.97
CA ALA A 99 -19.56 -11.98 -4.68
C ALA A 99 -19.77 -12.55 -3.28
N THR A 100 -19.71 -13.87 -3.19
CA THR A 100 -19.75 -14.63 -1.95
C THR A 100 -18.43 -14.58 -1.21
N LYS A 101 -18.44 -14.85 0.09
CA LYS A 101 -17.21 -14.92 0.89
C LYS A 101 -16.26 -16.00 0.36
N GLU A 102 -16.82 -17.10 -0.12
CA GLU A 102 -16.08 -18.22 -0.70
C GLU A 102 -15.39 -17.81 -2.01
N GLU A 103 -16.06 -17.08 -2.90
CA GLU A 103 -15.45 -16.56 -4.13
C GLU A 103 -14.32 -15.57 -3.83
N ILE A 104 -14.52 -14.66 -2.87
CA ILE A 104 -13.49 -13.72 -2.45
C ILE A 104 -12.30 -14.44 -1.81
N ARG A 105 -12.55 -15.45 -0.97
CA ARG A 105 -11.48 -16.27 -0.37
C ARG A 105 -10.70 -17.03 -1.44
N HIS A 106 -11.40 -17.68 -2.36
CA HIS A 106 -10.78 -18.41 -3.46
C HIS A 106 -9.88 -17.51 -4.30
N TYR A 107 -10.33 -16.28 -4.58
CA TYR A 107 -9.50 -15.32 -5.31
C TYR A 107 -8.27 -14.88 -4.53
N LYS A 108 -8.39 -14.65 -3.22
CA LYS A 108 -7.24 -14.32 -2.36
C LYS A 108 -6.20 -15.46 -2.33
N ASP A 109 -6.67 -16.70 -2.34
CA ASP A 109 -5.78 -17.86 -2.40
C ASP A 109 -5.13 -17.99 -3.79
N ALA A 110 -5.88 -17.73 -4.87
CA ALA A 110 -5.34 -17.65 -6.23
C ALA A 110 -4.26 -16.58 -6.38
N ILE A 111 -4.41 -15.40 -5.74
CA ILE A 111 -3.39 -14.36 -5.73
C ILE A 111 -2.11 -14.88 -5.06
N LYS A 112 -2.23 -15.59 -3.92
CA LYS A 112 -1.05 -16.19 -3.27
C LYS A 112 -0.38 -17.23 -4.17
N GLU A 113 -1.15 -18.05 -4.88
CA GLU A 113 -0.60 -19.03 -5.83
C GLU A 113 0.09 -18.35 -7.02
N TYR A 114 -0.46 -17.24 -7.51
CA TYR A 114 0.15 -16.44 -8.57
C TYR A 114 1.50 -15.86 -8.15
N VAL A 115 1.58 -15.21 -6.99
CA VAL A 115 2.85 -14.63 -6.51
C VAL A 115 3.89 -15.70 -6.19
N ASN A 116 3.45 -16.89 -5.75
CA ASN A 116 4.35 -18.04 -5.59
C ASN A 116 4.73 -18.71 -6.92
N GLN A 117 4.34 -18.14 -8.06
CA GLN A 117 4.61 -18.66 -9.41
C GLN A 117 4.07 -20.07 -9.64
N THR A 118 3.07 -20.50 -8.87
CA THR A 118 2.38 -21.79 -9.02
C THR A 118 1.08 -21.67 -9.84
N MET A 119 0.67 -20.44 -10.15
CA MET A 119 -0.46 -20.11 -11.02
C MET A 119 0.00 -19.05 -12.03
N SER A 120 -0.50 -19.14 -13.26
CA SER A 120 -0.23 -18.15 -14.31
C SER A 120 -1.11 -16.91 -14.19
N TYR A 121 -0.65 -15.83 -14.84
CA TYR A 121 -1.42 -14.59 -14.98
C TYR A 121 -2.81 -14.81 -15.59
N ASP A 122 -2.89 -15.64 -16.64
CA ASP A 122 -4.14 -15.89 -17.36
C ASP A 122 -5.16 -16.61 -16.47
N GLU A 123 -4.70 -17.61 -15.69
CA GLU A 123 -5.52 -18.32 -14.72
C GLU A 123 -6.07 -17.37 -13.64
N LEU A 124 -5.22 -16.53 -13.06
CA LEU A 124 -5.66 -15.55 -12.05
C LEU A 124 -6.68 -14.57 -12.64
N THR A 125 -6.44 -14.10 -13.86
CA THR A 125 -7.31 -13.17 -14.58
C THR A 125 -8.67 -13.81 -14.87
N ASP A 126 -8.71 -15.08 -15.23
CA ASP A 126 -9.96 -15.80 -15.52
C ASP A 126 -10.78 -16.02 -14.24
N ILE A 127 -10.12 -16.32 -13.11
CA ILE A 127 -10.79 -16.34 -11.80
C ILE A 127 -11.37 -14.94 -11.49
N ALA A 128 -10.60 -13.87 -11.66
CA ALA A 128 -11.05 -12.50 -11.42
C ALA A 128 -12.25 -12.08 -12.29
N LYS A 129 -12.32 -12.56 -13.53
CA LYS A 129 -13.44 -12.32 -14.46
C LYS A 129 -14.67 -13.15 -14.11
N SER A 130 -14.49 -14.34 -13.52
CA SER A 130 -15.58 -15.24 -13.13
C SER A 130 -16.37 -14.73 -11.93
N ILE A 131 -15.74 -13.92 -11.07
CA ILE A 131 -16.36 -13.43 -9.83
C ILE A 131 -17.43 -12.39 -10.18
N PRO A 132 -18.66 -12.55 -9.68
CA PRO A 132 -19.74 -11.66 -10.03
C PRO A 132 -19.48 -10.29 -9.39
N LYS A 133 -19.21 -9.30 -10.24
CA LYS A 133 -18.98 -7.92 -9.81
C LYS A 133 -20.31 -7.20 -9.66
N ARG A 134 -20.36 -6.24 -8.73
CA ARG A 134 -21.55 -5.41 -8.58
C ARG A 134 -21.82 -4.72 -9.91
N ASN A 135 -23.00 -4.92 -10.48
CA ASN A 135 -23.50 -4.04 -11.53
C ASN A 135 -23.80 -2.70 -10.87
N VAL A 136 -22.81 -1.83 -10.90
CA VAL A 136 -22.83 -0.45 -10.43
C VAL A 136 -23.73 0.37 -11.38
N VAL A 137 -25.04 0.10 -11.39
CA VAL A 137 -26.02 1.10 -11.85
C VAL A 137 -26.20 2.06 -10.68
N MET A 138 -25.21 2.91 -10.46
CA MET A 138 -25.15 3.72 -9.25
C MET A 138 -26.00 4.98 -9.36
N ALA A 139 -26.77 5.22 -8.30
CA ALA A 139 -27.66 6.37 -8.17
C ALA A 139 -26.92 7.72 -8.21
N ASN A 140 -25.59 7.74 -8.00
CA ASN A 140 -24.76 8.93 -8.16
C ASN A 140 -23.29 8.60 -8.51
N ALA A 141 -22.57 9.61 -9.02
CA ALA A 141 -21.17 9.49 -9.47
C ALA A 141 -20.15 9.24 -8.33
N LYS A 142 -20.47 9.63 -7.09
CA LYS A 142 -19.57 9.51 -5.95
C LYS A 142 -19.45 8.06 -5.49
N ASP A 143 -20.57 7.35 -5.45
CA ASP A 143 -20.58 5.91 -5.17
C ASP A 143 -19.87 5.17 -6.30
N SER A 144 -20.08 5.58 -7.57
CA SER A 144 -19.41 4.95 -8.71
C SER A 144 -17.89 5.02 -8.61
N LEU A 145 -17.34 6.17 -8.20
CA LEU A 145 -15.89 6.34 -8.01
C LEU A 145 -15.37 5.54 -6.80
N LEU A 146 -16.14 5.45 -5.72
CA LEU A 146 -15.79 4.71 -4.52
C LEU A 146 -15.63 3.21 -4.82
N TYR A 147 -16.64 2.59 -5.42
CA TYR A 147 -16.63 1.16 -5.70
C TYR A 147 -15.74 0.80 -6.89
N HIS A 148 -15.62 1.66 -7.91
CA HIS A 148 -14.67 1.42 -8.99
C HIS A 148 -13.24 1.32 -8.46
N GLY A 149 -12.83 2.21 -7.55
CA GLY A 149 -11.52 2.15 -6.90
C GLY A 149 -11.30 0.81 -6.19
N LEU A 150 -12.24 0.40 -5.33
CA LEU A 150 -12.14 -0.86 -4.59
C LEU A 150 -12.06 -2.09 -5.52
N TYR A 151 -12.92 -2.19 -6.53
CA TYR A 151 -12.95 -3.34 -7.43
C TYR A 151 -11.77 -3.37 -8.40
N SER A 152 -11.29 -2.21 -8.86
CA SER A 152 -10.09 -2.11 -9.69
C SER A 152 -8.86 -2.56 -8.90
N GLU A 153 -8.72 -2.07 -7.67
CA GLU A 153 -7.62 -2.44 -6.78
C GLU A 153 -7.71 -3.90 -6.32
N PHE A 154 -8.91 -4.44 -6.14
CA PHE A 154 -9.01 -5.82 -5.69
C PHE A 154 -8.83 -6.81 -6.85
N PHE A 155 -9.51 -6.61 -8.00
CA PHE A 155 -9.59 -7.61 -9.07
C PHE A 155 -8.64 -7.39 -10.26
N SER A 156 -7.96 -6.25 -10.34
CA SER A 156 -7.08 -5.94 -11.49
C SER A 156 -5.64 -5.64 -11.08
N PHE A 157 -5.41 -5.32 -9.82
CA PHE A 157 -4.12 -4.95 -9.27
C PHE A 157 -3.06 -6.06 -9.33
N TRP A 158 -3.47 -7.31 -9.06
CA TRP A 158 -2.57 -8.47 -9.04
C TRP A 158 -2.30 -9.01 -10.44
N CYS A 159 -3.27 -8.84 -11.35
CA CYS A 159 -3.18 -9.22 -12.74
C CYS A 159 -2.37 -8.18 -13.54
N GLY A 160 -1.17 -7.83 -13.10
CA GLY A 160 -0.39 -6.77 -13.73
C GLY A 160 1.05 -6.65 -13.29
N GLU A 161 1.61 -7.64 -12.58
CA GLU A 161 2.98 -7.53 -12.04
C GLU A 161 4.04 -7.31 -13.14
N GLU A 162 3.87 -7.90 -14.32
CA GLU A 162 4.74 -7.66 -15.48
C GLU A 162 4.59 -6.24 -16.11
N ILE A 163 3.65 -5.43 -15.61
CA ILE A 163 3.43 -4.02 -15.98
C ILE A 163 3.99 -3.08 -14.88
N LEU A 164 4.45 -3.61 -13.73
CA LEU A 164 4.90 -2.85 -12.56
C LEU A 164 6.37 -2.38 -12.64
N ASP A 165 6.80 -1.88 -13.80
CA ASP A 165 8.00 -1.02 -13.96
C ASP A 165 7.80 0.38 -13.31
N TRP A 166 6.86 0.52 -12.37
CA TRP A 166 6.54 1.79 -11.71
C TRP A 166 7.32 1.93 -10.42
N SER A 167 7.82 3.14 -10.12
CA SER A 167 8.34 3.46 -8.78
C SER A 167 7.25 3.13 -7.74
N TYR A 168 7.55 2.20 -6.86
CA TYR A 168 6.59 1.56 -5.98
C TYR A 168 5.91 2.51 -4.96
N SER A 169 6.39 3.75 -4.80
CA SER A 169 5.68 4.83 -4.09
C SER A 169 4.22 4.97 -4.54
N GLN A 170 3.97 4.79 -5.84
CA GLN A 170 2.62 4.86 -6.41
C GLN A 170 1.77 3.66 -6.01
N TYR A 171 2.35 2.45 -5.94
CA TYR A 171 1.64 1.22 -5.59
C TYR A 171 1.02 1.30 -4.19
N PHE A 172 1.82 1.70 -3.20
CA PHE A 172 1.37 1.79 -1.83
C PHE A 172 0.44 2.98 -1.62
N GLU A 173 0.77 4.14 -2.20
CA GLU A 173 -0.05 5.34 -2.09
C GLU A 173 -1.44 5.11 -2.71
N ILE A 174 -1.52 4.46 -3.87
CA ILE A 174 -2.79 4.18 -4.57
C ILE A 174 -3.63 3.15 -3.79
N SER A 175 -3.01 2.03 -3.39
CA SER A 175 -3.70 0.96 -2.63
C SER A 175 -4.25 1.48 -1.31
N VAL A 176 -3.40 2.13 -0.52
CA VAL A 176 -3.79 2.63 0.79
C VAL A 176 -4.76 3.80 0.65
N ALA A 177 -4.59 4.70 -0.32
CA ALA A 177 -5.53 5.79 -0.55
C ALA A 177 -6.93 5.33 -0.93
N ASN A 178 -7.04 4.26 -1.72
CA ASN A 178 -8.33 3.67 -2.07
C ASN A 178 -8.96 2.93 -0.88
N LEU A 179 -8.15 2.26 -0.06
CA LEU A 179 -8.61 1.50 1.11
C LEU A 179 -8.97 2.36 2.33
N MET A 180 -8.41 3.57 2.46
CA MET A 180 -8.72 4.53 3.55
C MET A 180 -10.21 4.89 3.67
N ARG A 181 -11.00 4.64 2.62
CA ARG A 181 -12.45 4.88 2.63
C ARG A 181 -13.27 3.73 3.22
N PHE A 182 -12.65 2.56 3.38
CA PHE A 182 -13.30 1.32 3.83
C PHE A 182 -12.71 0.80 5.14
N ILE A 183 -11.46 1.14 5.42
CA ILE A 183 -10.70 0.65 6.57
C ILE A 183 -10.23 1.87 7.38
N SER A 184 -10.35 1.77 8.71
CA SER A 184 -9.85 2.83 9.58
C SER A 184 -8.32 2.96 9.49
N HIS A 185 -7.83 4.19 9.71
CA HIS A 185 -6.40 4.48 9.76
C HIS A 185 -5.66 3.58 10.78
N GLU A 186 -6.25 3.34 11.95
CA GLU A 186 -5.62 2.50 12.98
C GLU A 186 -5.41 1.06 12.52
N VAL A 187 -6.40 0.50 11.82
CA VAL A 187 -6.32 -0.86 11.28
C VAL A 187 -5.28 -0.95 10.16
N LEU A 188 -5.26 0.01 9.23
CA LEU A 188 -4.23 0.07 8.18
C LEU A 188 -2.83 0.12 8.80
N MET A 189 -2.63 1.00 9.79
CA MET A 189 -1.35 1.11 10.51
C MET A 189 -0.98 -0.17 11.25
N ALA A 190 -1.94 -0.88 11.82
CA ALA A 190 -1.68 -2.15 12.53
C ALA A 190 -1.21 -3.24 11.56
N VAL A 191 -1.87 -3.38 10.41
CA VAL A 191 -1.45 -4.33 9.35
C VAL A 191 -0.05 -4.00 8.86
N LEU A 192 0.23 -2.72 8.60
CA LEU A 192 1.55 -2.29 8.15
C LEU A 192 2.65 -2.56 9.15
N LYS A 193 2.42 -2.28 10.43
CA LYS A 193 3.38 -2.57 11.48
C LYS A 193 3.62 -4.06 11.62
N LYS A 194 2.56 -4.88 11.60
CA LYS A 194 2.69 -6.35 11.62
C LYS A 194 3.59 -6.84 10.49
N HIS A 195 3.43 -6.27 9.30
CA HIS A 195 4.16 -6.67 8.11
C HIS A 195 5.49 -5.98 7.92
N PHE A 196 5.85 -4.88 8.56
CA PHE A 196 7.08 -4.14 8.25
C PHE A 196 7.79 -3.56 9.47
N ASP A 197 7.56 -4.09 10.68
CA ASP A 197 8.16 -3.56 11.92
C ASP A 197 9.69 -3.45 11.85
N ASP A 198 10.36 -4.42 11.23
CA ASP A 198 11.81 -4.44 11.00
C ASP A 198 12.30 -3.28 10.12
N VAL A 199 11.53 -2.90 9.10
CA VAL A 199 11.80 -1.72 8.27
C VAL A 199 11.53 -0.46 9.08
N LEU A 200 10.38 -0.42 9.76
CA LEU A 200 9.95 0.73 10.55
C LEU A 200 10.85 1.01 11.75
N ALA A 201 11.59 0.02 12.25
CA ALA A 201 12.54 0.15 13.35
C ALA A 201 13.90 0.74 12.95
N LYS A 202 14.19 0.95 11.66
CA LYS A 202 15.48 1.45 11.16
C LYS A 202 15.35 2.82 10.48
N PRO A 203 16.36 3.68 10.46
CA PRO A 203 16.30 4.90 9.65
C PRO A 203 16.21 4.55 8.16
N VAL A 204 15.61 5.44 7.36
CA VAL A 204 15.54 5.28 5.91
C VAL A 204 16.94 5.21 5.30
N ARG A 205 17.17 4.22 4.43
CA ARG A 205 18.38 4.05 3.64
C ARG A 205 18.16 4.69 2.27
N ARG A 206 18.47 5.99 2.16
CA ARG A 206 18.35 6.68 0.87
C ARG A 206 19.46 6.25 -0.05
N ILE A 207 19.10 5.95 -1.29
CA ILE A 207 20.03 6.02 -2.41
C ILE A 207 20.42 7.50 -2.53
N ILE A 208 21.66 7.82 -2.12
CA ILE A 208 22.24 9.11 -2.46
C ILE A 208 22.66 8.95 -3.92
N GLY A 209 21.77 9.31 -4.85
CA GLY A 209 22.20 9.60 -6.20
C GLY A 209 23.23 10.72 -6.11
N ASP A 210 24.44 10.47 -6.60
CA ASP A 210 25.43 11.52 -6.80
C ASP A 210 24.75 12.67 -7.55
N MET A 211 24.67 13.84 -6.90
CA MET A 211 24.43 15.11 -7.59
C MET A 211 25.62 15.43 -8.50
#